data_AF-A0A957WJR1-F1
#
_entry.id   AF-A0A957WJR1-F1
#
_cell.length_a   1.000
_cell.length_b   1.000
_cell.length_c   1.000
_cell.angle_alpha   90.00
_cell.angle_beta   90.00
_cell.angle_gamma   90.00
#
_symmetry.space_group_name_H-M   'P 1'
#
loop_
_entity.id
_entity.type
_entity.pdbx_description
1 polymer ?
#
loop_
_entity_poly.entity_id
_entity_poly.type
_entity_poly.pdbx_seq_one_letter_code
_entity_poly.pdbx_strand_id
1 'polypeptide(L)'
;LGCEDSREDVATAVAGWSGQALEDALAEAQMCTGLVRRRQEWQAHPQAEAVAQLPLFEIIKIGDSDPEPLGPGDRPLSNIRVLDLTRVIAGPVGGRTLAEYGAEVMRIGGPHLPTIPPLVIDTGHGKRSAALDLRTADDLAQLHRLIQQSDIFLQSYRPGALAGRGLSPEALAQRRPGLIYVTLSAYSHHGPWRRRRGFDSLVQSVSGIVDEESAGGPPQHLPAQALDYLSGYLLALGAMVALARRARSGGSYLVRVSLAQTGHWLHHLGRITGDWHDQVLPDMSFDSVQDLLGTSETPFGTLRYLAPVVQLSETPARWDHPAVPLGWHEPVFPE
;
A
#
# COMPACT_ATOMS: atom_id res chain seq x y z
N LEU A 1 -22.39 -6.39 18.84
CA LEU A 1 -22.07 -6.75 20.24
C LEU A 1 -23.21 -6.42 21.21
N GLY A 2 -24.18 -5.57 20.83
CA GLY A 2 -25.35 -5.30 21.68
C GLY A 2 -25.04 -4.48 22.92
N CYS A 3 -23.99 -3.64 22.84
CA CYS A 3 -23.48 -2.81 23.92
C CYS A 3 -23.33 -1.35 23.44
N GLU A 4 -23.14 -0.44 24.39
CA GLU A 4 -22.83 0.97 24.11
C GLU A 4 -21.46 1.14 23.44
N ASP A 5 -21.26 2.29 22.77
CA ASP A 5 -19.99 2.64 22.10
C ASP A 5 -18.96 3.22 23.08
N SER A 6 -18.62 2.41 24.10
CA SER A 6 -17.61 2.73 25.09
C SER A 6 -16.57 1.61 25.18
N ARG A 7 -15.33 1.96 25.53
CA ARG A 7 -14.25 0.97 25.67
C ARG A 7 -14.59 -0.10 26.72
N GLU A 8 -15.23 0.28 27.82
CA GLU A 8 -15.56 -0.61 28.94
C GLU A 8 -16.69 -1.56 28.57
N ASP A 9 -17.73 -1.05 27.91
CA ASP A 9 -18.87 -1.87 27.48
C ASP A 9 -18.47 -2.85 26.40
N VAL A 10 -17.64 -2.40 25.43
CA VAL A 10 -17.08 -3.29 24.41
C VAL A 10 -16.21 -4.36 25.06
N ALA A 11 -15.34 -4.00 26.02
CA ALA A 11 -14.49 -4.98 26.73
C ALA A 11 -15.33 -6.03 27.47
N THR A 12 -16.39 -5.61 28.14
CA THR A 12 -17.33 -6.51 28.84
C THR A 12 -18.06 -7.42 27.85
N ALA A 13 -18.55 -6.85 26.73
CA ALA A 13 -19.26 -7.62 25.72
C ALA A 13 -18.38 -8.66 25.03
N VAL A 14 -17.10 -8.36 24.76
CA VAL A 14 -16.18 -9.31 24.12
C VAL A 14 -15.66 -10.39 25.08
N ALA A 15 -15.64 -10.14 26.39
CA ALA A 15 -15.18 -11.12 27.38
C ALA A 15 -16.00 -12.43 27.40
N GLY A 16 -17.26 -12.39 26.96
CA GLY A 16 -18.12 -13.56 26.84
C GLY A 16 -17.87 -14.41 25.58
N TRP A 17 -16.99 -13.98 24.68
CA TRP A 17 -16.72 -14.67 23.41
C TRP A 17 -15.41 -15.46 23.46
N SER A 18 -15.36 -16.58 22.75
CA SER A 18 -14.07 -17.10 22.30
C SER A 18 -13.50 -16.20 21.21
N GLY A 19 -12.17 -16.04 21.16
CA GLY A 19 -11.52 -15.18 20.18
C GLY A 19 -11.86 -15.53 18.73
N GLN A 20 -11.93 -16.83 18.41
CA GLN A 20 -12.28 -17.29 17.05
C GLN A 20 -13.75 -16.98 16.71
N ALA A 21 -14.70 -17.28 17.60
CA ALA A 21 -16.11 -16.98 17.37
C ALA A 21 -16.36 -15.48 17.19
N LEU A 22 -15.65 -14.64 17.96
CA LEU A 22 -15.73 -13.19 17.81
C LEU A 22 -15.16 -12.71 16.48
N GLU A 23 -13.99 -13.21 16.07
CA GLU A 23 -13.40 -12.85 14.78
C GLU A 23 -14.33 -13.20 13.61
N ASP A 24 -14.93 -14.40 13.64
CA ASP A 24 -15.84 -14.84 12.59
C ASP A 24 -17.12 -14.01 12.55
N ALA A 25 -17.75 -13.75 13.70
CA ALA A 25 -18.96 -12.91 13.77
C ALA A 25 -18.70 -11.47 13.28
N LEU A 26 -17.55 -10.88 13.65
CA LEU A 26 -17.17 -9.55 13.19
C LEU A 26 -16.82 -9.55 11.68
N ALA A 27 -16.20 -10.62 11.17
CA ALA A 27 -15.92 -10.76 9.76
C ALA A 27 -17.20 -10.92 8.92
N GLU A 28 -18.20 -11.66 9.41
CA GLU A 28 -19.54 -11.76 8.81
C GLU A 28 -20.24 -10.40 8.75
N ALA A 29 -20.09 -9.59 9.80
CA ALA A 29 -20.54 -8.20 9.84
C ALA A 29 -19.69 -7.24 8.97
N GLN A 30 -18.73 -7.76 8.20
CA GLN A 30 -17.79 -7.01 7.34
C GLN A 30 -16.93 -5.97 8.08
N MET A 31 -16.72 -6.17 9.38
CA MET A 31 -15.83 -5.36 10.20
C MET A 31 -14.36 -5.74 9.96
N CYS A 32 -13.46 -4.82 10.31
CA CYS A 32 -12.03 -5.07 10.29
C CYS A 32 -11.63 -5.65 11.65
N THR A 33 -11.21 -6.91 11.69
CA THR A 33 -10.82 -7.59 12.93
C THR A 33 -9.73 -8.62 12.65
N GLY A 34 -9.00 -9.00 13.68
CA GLY A 34 -7.97 -10.03 13.62
C GLY A 34 -7.66 -10.53 15.02
N LEU A 35 -7.88 -11.83 15.26
CA LEU A 35 -7.45 -12.50 16.47
C LEU A 35 -5.92 -12.54 16.49
N VAL A 36 -5.32 -12.11 17.61
CA VAL A 36 -3.89 -12.30 17.85
C VAL A 36 -3.63 -13.81 17.95
N ARG A 37 -2.81 -14.32 17.04
CA ARG A 37 -2.47 -15.74 16.95
C ARG A 37 -1.00 -15.94 17.19
N ARG A 38 -0.63 -17.13 17.65
CA ARG A 38 0.76 -17.62 17.57
C ARG A 38 1.10 -17.93 16.12
N ARG A 39 2.39 -17.87 15.78
CA ARG A 39 2.88 -18.21 14.44
C ARG A 39 2.44 -19.60 13.96
N GLN A 40 2.48 -20.61 14.84
CA GLN A 40 2.07 -21.97 14.49
C GLN A 40 0.56 -22.07 14.19
N GLU A 41 -0.26 -21.33 14.94
CA GLU A 41 -1.71 -21.27 14.71
C GLU A 41 -2.02 -20.59 13.37
N TRP A 42 -1.28 -19.53 13.02
CA TRP A 42 -1.39 -18.91 11.71
C TRP A 42 -0.96 -19.86 10.60
N GLN A 43 0.17 -20.54 10.73
CA GLN A 43 0.67 -21.47 9.71
C GLN A 43 -0.31 -22.62 9.41
N ALA A 44 -1.06 -23.07 10.40
CA ALA A 44 -2.12 -24.08 10.23
C ALA A 44 -3.46 -23.49 9.73
N HIS A 45 -3.58 -22.17 9.61
CA HIS A 45 -4.81 -21.53 9.19
C HIS A 45 -4.98 -21.62 7.66
N PRO A 46 -6.17 -21.96 7.12
CA PRO A 46 -6.38 -22.14 5.67
C PRO A 46 -6.04 -20.92 4.82
N GLN A 47 -6.14 -19.71 5.38
CA GLN A 47 -5.68 -18.51 4.69
C GLN A 47 -4.15 -18.46 4.54
N ALA A 48 -3.39 -18.87 5.56
CA ALA A 48 -1.94 -18.84 5.49
C ALA A 48 -1.42 -19.89 4.50
N GLU A 49 -2.04 -21.09 4.46
CA GLU A 49 -1.75 -22.11 3.46
C GLU A 49 -1.98 -21.59 2.04
N ALA A 50 -3.10 -20.90 1.81
CA ALA A 50 -3.39 -20.28 0.51
C ALA A 50 -2.40 -19.17 0.13
N VAL A 51 -1.92 -18.40 1.10
CA VAL A 51 -0.91 -17.34 0.90
C VAL A 51 0.44 -17.97 0.58
N ALA A 52 0.88 -18.99 1.32
CA ALA A 52 2.18 -19.66 1.14
C ALA A 52 2.39 -20.30 -0.25
N GLN A 53 1.31 -20.59 -0.98
CA GLN A 53 1.37 -21.12 -2.35
C GLN A 53 1.57 -20.04 -3.43
N LEU A 54 1.47 -18.76 -3.07
CA LEU A 54 1.62 -17.65 -4.00
C LEU A 54 3.07 -17.13 -4.01
N PRO A 55 3.53 -16.55 -5.13
CA PRO A 55 4.79 -15.81 -5.14
C PRO A 55 4.68 -14.54 -4.28
N LEU A 56 5.83 -13.92 -3.96
CA LEU A 56 5.88 -12.67 -3.18
C LEU A 56 4.98 -11.56 -3.76
N PHE A 57 4.99 -11.42 -5.08
CA PHE A 57 4.04 -10.62 -5.84
C PHE A 57 3.89 -11.22 -7.24
N GLU A 58 2.79 -10.90 -7.92
CA GLU A 58 2.51 -11.40 -9.27
C GLU A 58 2.58 -10.26 -10.28
N ILE A 59 2.99 -10.60 -11.51
CA ILE A 59 2.86 -9.74 -12.69
C ILE A 59 2.25 -10.57 -13.82
N ILE A 60 0.98 -10.31 -14.13
CA ILE A 60 0.15 -11.10 -15.03
C ILE A 60 -0.19 -10.26 -16.26
N LYS A 61 0.01 -10.76 -17.48
CA LYS A 61 -0.48 -10.06 -18.69
C LYS A 61 -2.01 -10.20 -18.75
N ILE A 62 -2.72 -9.09 -18.90
CA ILE A 62 -4.20 -9.03 -18.87
C ILE A 62 -4.82 -8.47 -20.16
N GLY A 63 -4.00 -8.05 -21.11
CA GLY A 63 -4.44 -7.57 -22.41
C GLY A 63 -3.27 -7.39 -23.36
N ASP A 64 -3.54 -7.41 -24.66
CA ASP A 64 -2.55 -7.10 -25.69
C ASP A 64 -2.53 -5.60 -25.99
N SER A 65 -1.35 -5.10 -26.31
CA SER A 65 -1.11 -3.75 -26.82
C SER A 65 0.23 -3.76 -27.55
N ASP A 66 0.48 -2.75 -28.38
CA ASP A 66 1.80 -2.54 -28.93
C ASP A 66 2.82 -2.21 -27.81
N PRO A 67 4.11 -2.50 -28.02
CA PRO A 67 5.17 -2.02 -27.14
C PRO A 67 5.15 -0.50 -27.00
N GLU A 68 5.31 -0.01 -25.78
CA GLU A 68 5.41 1.42 -25.46
C GLU A 68 6.78 1.70 -24.82
N PRO A 69 7.80 2.04 -25.64
CA PRO A 69 9.14 2.32 -25.14
C PRO A 69 9.14 3.42 -24.08
N LEU A 70 10.01 3.28 -23.08
CA LEU A 70 10.24 4.35 -22.11
C LEU A 70 10.93 5.52 -22.81
N GLY A 71 10.38 6.73 -22.63
CA GLY A 71 10.94 7.95 -23.21
C GLY A 71 12.27 8.36 -22.56
N PRO A 72 13.02 9.30 -23.15
CA PRO A 72 14.22 9.84 -22.54
C PRO A 72 13.88 10.60 -21.25
N GLY A 73 14.78 10.56 -20.26
CA GLY A 73 14.60 11.27 -19.01
C GLY A 73 15.81 11.21 -18.10
N ASP A 74 15.79 12.01 -17.05
CA ASP A 74 16.87 12.11 -16.06
C ASP A 74 16.73 11.08 -14.92
N ARG A 75 15.62 10.33 -14.86
CA ARG A 75 15.35 9.29 -13.87
C ARG A 75 14.58 8.09 -14.47
N PRO A 76 14.57 6.92 -13.81
CA PRO A 76 14.01 5.68 -14.38
C PRO A 76 12.52 5.74 -14.76
N LEU A 77 11.74 6.61 -14.11
CA LEU A 77 10.30 6.77 -14.36
C LEU A 77 9.94 8.16 -14.90
N SER A 78 10.91 8.90 -15.44
CA SER A 78 10.60 10.16 -16.14
C SER A 78 9.54 9.93 -17.23
N ASN A 79 8.58 10.86 -17.33
CA ASN A 79 7.43 10.82 -18.23
C ASN A 79 6.40 9.71 -17.97
N ILE A 80 6.53 8.96 -16.87
CA ILE A 80 5.52 7.96 -16.48
C ILE A 80 4.44 8.64 -15.64
N ARG A 81 3.18 8.53 -16.05
CA ARG A 81 2.03 9.06 -15.31
C ARG A 81 1.36 7.98 -14.48
N VAL A 82 1.16 8.25 -13.20
CA VAL A 82 0.57 7.33 -12.22
C VAL A 82 -0.70 7.95 -11.64
N LEU A 83 -1.80 7.22 -11.72
CA LEU A 83 -3.04 7.56 -11.04
C LEU A 83 -3.18 6.71 -9.78
N ASP A 84 -3.03 7.34 -8.62
CA ASP A 84 -2.97 6.70 -7.30
C ASP A 84 -4.30 6.88 -6.54
N LEU A 85 -5.08 5.80 -6.43
CA LEU A 85 -6.35 5.75 -5.69
C LEU A 85 -6.19 5.10 -4.31
N THR A 86 -4.97 5.05 -3.79
CA THR A 86 -4.68 4.37 -2.53
C THR A 86 -4.87 5.27 -1.32
N ARG A 87 -4.95 4.62 -0.15
CA ARG A 87 -5.17 5.25 1.14
C ARG A 87 -4.32 4.59 2.22
N VAL A 88 -4.22 5.26 3.37
CA VAL A 88 -3.50 4.82 4.56
C VAL A 88 -1.99 4.84 4.33
N ILE A 89 -1.28 3.71 4.22
CA ILE A 89 0.21 3.69 4.18
C ILE A 89 0.75 2.92 2.98
N ALA A 90 0.51 1.60 2.86
CA ALA A 90 1.19 0.78 1.86
C ALA A 90 1.06 1.26 0.41
N GLY A 91 -0.17 1.49 -0.04
CA GLY A 91 -0.41 2.02 -1.37
C GLY A 91 0.22 3.41 -1.56
N PRO A 92 -0.01 4.37 -0.64
CA PRO A 92 0.61 5.68 -0.71
C PRO A 92 2.14 5.67 -0.70
N VAL A 93 2.77 4.74 0.03
CA VAL A 93 4.22 4.49 -0.01
C VAL A 93 4.63 4.03 -1.40
N GLY A 94 3.91 3.09 -2.02
CA GLY A 94 4.17 2.69 -3.41
C GLY A 94 4.12 3.86 -4.39
N GLY A 95 3.09 4.72 -4.29
CA GLY A 95 3.02 5.95 -5.08
C GLY A 95 4.18 6.91 -4.80
N ARG A 96 4.55 7.11 -3.53
CA ARG A 96 5.67 7.97 -3.12
C ARG A 96 7.01 7.46 -3.68
N THR A 97 7.23 6.15 -3.68
CA THR A 97 8.42 5.51 -4.25
C THR A 97 8.46 5.62 -5.77
N LEU A 98 7.31 5.52 -6.46
CA LEU A 98 7.28 5.79 -7.91
C LEU A 98 7.64 7.25 -8.22
N ALA A 99 7.14 8.21 -7.43
CA ALA A 99 7.50 9.62 -7.56
C ALA A 99 8.99 9.88 -7.28
N GLU A 100 9.57 9.14 -6.32
CA GLU A 100 10.99 9.17 -5.97
C GLU A 100 11.90 8.93 -7.19
N TYR A 101 11.48 8.00 -8.05
CA TYR A 101 12.16 7.65 -9.31
C TYR A 101 11.66 8.43 -10.52
N GLY A 102 10.86 9.48 -10.31
CA GLY A 102 10.50 10.47 -11.31
C GLY A 102 9.19 10.29 -12.04
N ALA A 103 8.33 9.39 -11.58
CA ALA A 103 6.98 9.32 -12.08
C ALA A 103 6.17 10.57 -11.67
N GLU A 104 5.32 11.05 -12.56
CA GLU A 104 4.31 12.02 -12.21
C GLU A 104 3.11 11.32 -11.56
N VAL A 105 3.00 11.45 -10.24
CA VAL A 105 1.97 10.75 -9.46
C VAL A 105 0.86 11.70 -9.05
N MET A 106 -0.36 11.41 -9.53
CA MET A 106 -1.58 12.08 -9.11
C MET A 106 -2.38 11.18 -8.16
N ARG A 107 -2.41 11.56 -6.88
CA ARG A 107 -3.27 10.92 -5.88
C ARG A 107 -4.69 11.46 -5.96
N ILE A 108 -5.67 10.58 -6.14
CA ILE A 108 -7.09 10.90 -6.13
C ILE A 108 -7.71 10.49 -4.78
N GLY A 109 -8.08 11.50 -3.98
CA GLY A 109 -8.89 11.33 -2.78
C GLY A 109 -10.39 11.41 -3.08
N GLY A 110 -11.22 10.89 -2.18
CA GLY A 110 -12.66 11.11 -2.19
C GLY A 110 -13.06 11.98 -1.00
N PRO A 111 -13.87 13.04 -1.17
CA PRO A 111 -14.19 14.00 -0.10
C PRO A 111 -14.95 13.36 1.07
N HIS A 112 -15.63 12.25 0.83
CA HIS A 112 -16.41 11.50 1.82
C HIS A 112 -15.61 10.39 2.53
N LEU A 113 -14.35 10.16 2.12
CA LEU A 113 -13.54 9.07 2.68
C LEU A 113 -12.77 9.57 3.90
N PRO A 114 -12.63 8.74 4.96
CA PRO A 114 -11.87 9.12 6.14
C PRO A 114 -10.38 9.25 5.81
N THR A 115 -9.74 10.20 6.48
CA THR A 115 -8.33 10.56 6.26
C THR A 115 -7.63 10.71 7.60
N ILE A 116 -6.38 10.27 7.67
CA ILE A 116 -5.52 10.44 8.85
C ILE A 116 -4.45 11.46 8.45
N PRO A 117 -4.54 12.74 8.87
CA PRO A 117 -3.68 13.81 8.36
C PRO A 117 -2.18 13.54 8.48
N PRO A 118 -1.65 13.00 9.60
CA PRO A 118 -0.22 12.65 9.68
C PRO A 118 0.26 11.71 8.57
N LEU A 119 -0.56 10.74 8.15
CA LEU A 119 -0.21 9.81 7.08
C LEU A 119 -0.24 10.48 5.71
N VAL A 120 -1.10 11.49 5.50
CA VAL A 120 -1.12 12.29 4.27
C VAL A 120 0.17 13.10 4.16
N ILE A 121 0.65 13.65 5.26
CA ILE A 121 1.90 14.41 5.33
C ILE A 121 3.08 13.48 5.00
N ASP A 122 3.24 12.37 5.72
CA ASP A 122 4.36 11.44 5.51
C ASP A 122 4.38 10.82 4.10
N THR A 123 3.23 10.33 3.62
CA THR A 123 3.18 9.60 2.35
C THR A 123 2.91 10.51 1.14
N GLY A 124 2.80 11.82 1.34
CA GLY A 124 2.41 12.79 0.31
C GLY A 124 3.55 13.30 -0.55
N HIS A 125 4.81 13.14 -0.12
CA HIS A 125 5.97 13.66 -0.83
C HIS A 125 6.04 13.14 -2.29
N GLY A 126 6.42 14.04 -3.20
CA GLY A 126 6.56 13.76 -4.63
C GLY A 126 5.24 13.68 -5.39
N LYS A 127 4.09 13.77 -4.74
CA LYS A 127 2.78 13.55 -5.37
C LYS A 127 1.98 14.83 -5.50
N ARG A 128 1.26 14.95 -6.61
CA ARG A 128 0.09 15.83 -6.71
C ARG A 128 -1.07 15.16 -5.98
N SER A 129 -1.99 15.97 -5.44
CA SER A 129 -3.22 15.48 -4.81
C SER A 129 -4.43 16.23 -5.31
N ALA A 130 -5.39 15.49 -5.87
CA ALA A 130 -6.68 15.94 -6.36
C ALA A 130 -7.81 15.18 -5.66
N ALA A 131 -9.04 15.67 -5.77
CA ALA A 131 -10.23 15.05 -5.21
C ALA A 131 -11.27 14.78 -6.30
N LEU A 132 -11.85 13.58 -6.30
CA LEU A 132 -12.96 13.18 -7.16
C LEU A 132 -13.93 12.33 -6.35
N ASP A 133 -15.22 12.63 -6.41
CA ASP A 133 -16.26 11.82 -5.79
C ASP A 133 -16.80 10.78 -6.77
N LEU A 134 -16.26 9.55 -6.71
CA LEU A 134 -16.64 8.43 -7.58
C LEU A 134 -18.09 7.91 -7.41
N ARG A 135 -18.93 8.65 -6.69
CA ARG A 135 -20.39 8.47 -6.60
C ARG A 135 -21.12 9.33 -7.64
N THR A 136 -20.49 10.36 -8.18
CA THR A 136 -21.05 11.22 -9.23
C THR A 136 -20.58 10.73 -10.60
N ALA A 137 -21.45 10.86 -11.61
CA ALA A 137 -21.13 10.44 -12.98
C ALA A 137 -20.03 11.32 -13.60
N ASP A 138 -20.03 12.61 -13.31
CA ASP A 138 -19.08 13.58 -13.86
C ASP A 138 -17.66 13.35 -13.34
N ASP A 139 -17.49 13.11 -12.04
CA ASP A 139 -16.17 12.82 -11.46
C ASP A 139 -15.67 11.44 -11.88
N LEU A 140 -16.56 10.46 -12.04
CA LEU A 140 -16.18 9.16 -12.58
C LEU A 140 -15.73 9.30 -14.04
N ALA A 141 -16.39 10.14 -14.85
CA ALA A 141 -15.98 10.45 -16.21
C ALA A 141 -14.63 11.20 -16.24
N GLN A 142 -14.38 12.12 -15.30
CA GLN A 142 -13.10 12.81 -15.15
C GLN A 142 -11.98 11.82 -14.77
N LEU A 143 -12.21 10.95 -13.81
CA LEU A 143 -11.26 9.88 -13.45
C LEU A 143 -10.90 9.04 -14.67
N HIS A 144 -11.92 8.68 -15.44
CA HIS A 144 -11.76 7.92 -16.65
C HIS A 144 -10.92 8.66 -17.72
N ARG A 145 -11.01 9.98 -17.85
CA ARG A 145 -10.11 10.77 -18.71
C ARG A 145 -8.66 10.71 -18.22
N LEU A 146 -8.43 10.85 -16.92
CA LEU A 146 -7.09 10.72 -16.32
C LEU A 146 -6.48 9.33 -16.55
N ILE A 147 -7.28 8.26 -16.43
CA ILE A 147 -6.81 6.89 -16.69
C ILE A 147 -6.30 6.73 -18.12
N GLN A 148 -6.95 7.36 -19.11
CA GLN A 148 -6.52 7.28 -20.51
C GLN A 148 -5.14 7.92 -20.74
N GLN A 149 -4.74 8.86 -19.88
CA GLN A 149 -3.45 9.55 -19.93
C GLN A 149 -2.38 8.88 -19.05
N SER A 150 -2.75 7.86 -18.28
CA SER A 150 -1.89 7.23 -17.28
C SER A 150 -1.22 5.97 -17.82
N ASP A 151 -0.03 5.69 -17.31
CA ASP A 151 0.69 4.44 -17.51
C ASP A 151 0.37 3.41 -16.44
N ILE A 152 0.22 3.89 -15.20
CA ILE A 152 -0.04 3.07 -14.03
C ILE A 152 -1.35 3.52 -13.39
N PHE A 153 -2.23 2.57 -13.11
CA PHE A 153 -3.37 2.75 -12.22
C PHE A 153 -3.13 1.97 -10.93
N LEU A 154 -2.99 2.66 -9.81
CA LEU A 154 -2.64 2.07 -8.51
C LEU A 154 -3.83 2.17 -7.55
N GLN A 155 -4.24 1.05 -6.94
CA GLN A 155 -5.41 1.02 -6.05
C GLN A 155 -5.24 0.06 -4.86
N SER A 156 -5.87 0.38 -3.74
CA SER A 156 -5.87 -0.45 -2.51
C SER A 156 -7.27 -0.62 -1.88
N TYR A 157 -8.33 -0.50 -2.69
CA TYR A 157 -9.68 -0.86 -2.25
C TYR A 157 -9.83 -2.38 -2.15
N ARG A 158 -10.87 -2.80 -1.43
CA ARG A 158 -11.24 -4.22 -1.32
C ARG A 158 -11.33 -4.83 -2.72
N PRO A 159 -10.82 -6.07 -2.92
CA PRO A 159 -10.94 -6.77 -4.19
C PRO A 159 -12.39 -6.72 -4.74
N GLY A 160 -12.52 -6.26 -5.98
CA GLY A 160 -13.80 -6.09 -6.69
C GLY A 160 -14.58 -4.81 -6.38
N ALA A 161 -14.20 -4.01 -5.38
CA ALA A 161 -14.98 -2.83 -4.96
C ALA A 161 -15.10 -1.72 -6.02
N LEU A 162 -14.15 -1.68 -6.97
CA LEU A 162 -14.16 -0.72 -8.07
C LEU A 162 -14.72 -1.30 -9.38
N ALA A 163 -14.95 -2.62 -9.46
CA ALA A 163 -15.38 -3.28 -10.69
C ALA A 163 -16.73 -2.76 -11.20
N GLY A 164 -17.69 -2.53 -10.29
CA GLY A 164 -19.00 -1.96 -10.63
C GLY A 164 -18.96 -0.52 -11.18
N ARG A 165 -17.80 0.15 -11.12
CA ARG A 165 -17.56 1.48 -11.71
C ARG A 165 -16.76 1.41 -13.01
N GLY A 166 -16.59 0.22 -13.61
CA GLY A 166 -15.77 0.03 -14.81
C GLY A 166 -14.27 0.11 -14.57
N LEU A 167 -13.83 -0.07 -13.31
CA LEU A 167 -12.43 0.05 -12.90
C LEU A 167 -11.82 -1.32 -12.51
N SER A 168 -12.31 -2.41 -13.12
CA SER A 168 -11.65 -3.71 -13.03
C SER A 168 -10.35 -3.73 -13.86
N PRO A 169 -9.39 -4.61 -13.56
CA PRO A 169 -8.18 -4.74 -14.36
C PRO A 169 -8.47 -4.94 -15.86
N GLU A 170 -9.41 -5.82 -16.18
CA GLU A 170 -9.79 -6.17 -17.55
C GLU A 170 -10.48 -5.00 -18.26
N ALA A 171 -11.40 -4.32 -17.57
CA ALA A 171 -12.10 -3.16 -18.11
C ALA A 171 -11.14 -2.00 -18.41
N LEU A 172 -10.18 -1.76 -17.52
CA LEU A 172 -9.18 -0.71 -17.74
C LEU A 172 -8.15 -1.09 -18.80
N ALA A 173 -7.75 -2.36 -18.89
CA ALA A 173 -6.87 -2.84 -19.95
C ALA A 173 -7.52 -2.72 -21.35
N GLN A 174 -8.83 -2.94 -21.46
CA GLN A 174 -9.56 -2.70 -22.71
C GLN A 174 -9.65 -1.20 -23.04
N ARG A 175 -9.83 -0.35 -22.03
CA ARG A 175 -10.03 1.09 -22.20
C ARG A 175 -8.74 1.88 -22.45
N ARG A 176 -7.63 1.41 -21.88
CA ARG A 176 -6.26 1.89 -22.08
C ARG A 176 -5.36 0.66 -22.30
N PRO A 177 -5.25 0.15 -23.54
CA PRO A 177 -4.27 -0.90 -23.86
C PRO A 177 -2.86 -0.47 -23.45
N GLY A 178 -2.09 -1.35 -22.83
CA GLY A 178 -0.78 -1.08 -22.24
C GLY A 178 -0.81 -0.56 -20.78
N LEU A 179 -1.99 -0.44 -20.15
CA LEU A 179 -2.07 0.00 -18.76
C LEU A 179 -1.39 -1.01 -17.83
N ILE A 180 -0.66 -0.51 -16.85
CA ILE A 180 -0.20 -1.28 -15.70
C ILE A 180 -1.19 -1.07 -14.54
N TYR A 181 -2.02 -2.08 -14.26
CA TYR A 181 -2.93 -2.09 -13.12
C TYR A 181 -2.21 -2.64 -11.90
N VAL A 182 -2.07 -1.86 -10.84
CA VAL A 182 -1.38 -2.25 -9.61
C VAL A 182 -2.39 -2.30 -8.48
N THR A 183 -2.44 -3.43 -7.77
CA THR A 183 -3.41 -3.65 -6.69
C THR A 183 -2.76 -4.18 -5.42
N LEU A 184 -3.21 -3.62 -4.29
CA LEU A 184 -2.89 -4.08 -2.95
C LEU A 184 -4.12 -4.66 -2.25
N SER A 185 -3.92 -5.74 -1.50
CA SER A 185 -4.94 -6.31 -0.61
C SER A 185 -4.32 -6.74 0.73
N ALA A 186 -5.15 -6.95 1.76
CA ALA A 186 -4.63 -7.41 3.05
C ALA A 186 -4.22 -8.89 3.01
N TYR A 187 -5.09 -9.76 2.50
CA TYR A 187 -4.97 -11.22 2.64
C TYR A 187 -4.83 -11.96 1.31
N SER A 188 -4.20 -11.36 0.31
CA SER A 188 -4.07 -11.93 -1.05
C SER A 188 -5.41 -12.12 -1.77
N HIS A 189 -5.33 -12.61 -3.01
CA HIS A 189 -6.49 -12.86 -3.88
C HIS A 189 -7.01 -14.30 -3.78
N HIS A 190 -6.34 -15.17 -3.03
CA HIS A 190 -6.68 -16.58 -2.82
C HIS A 190 -7.04 -16.86 -1.35
N GLY A 191 -7.72 -17.98 -1.09
CA GLY A 191 -8.11 -18.41 0.25
C GLY A 191 -9.45 -17.83 0.77
N PRO A 192 -9.89 -18.25 1.96
CA PRO A 192 -11.17 -17.87 2.55
C PRO A 192 -11.27 -16.37 2.87
N TRP A 193 -10.15 -15.71 3.14
CA TRP A 193 -10.09 -14.29 3.54
C TRP A 193 -9.79 -13.33 2.38
N ARG A 194 -9.75 -13.80 1.12
CA ARG A 194 -9.47 -12.97 -0.07
C ARG A 194 -10.37 -11.72 -0.24
N ARG A 195 -11.52 -11.68 0.46
CA ARG A 195 -12.44 -10.53 0.47
C ARG A 195 -12.47 -9.75 1.79
N ARG A 196 -11.74 -10.21 2.82
CA ARG A 196 -11.68 -9.53 4.12
C ARG A 196 -10.91 -8.21 3.98
N ARG A 197 -11.31 -7.23 4.80
CA ARG A 197 -10.56 -5.98 4.99
C ARG A 197 -9.43 -6.24 5.98
N GLY A 198 -8.35 -5.48 5.87
CA GLY A 198 -7.26 -5.54 6.83
C GLY A 198 -6.41 -4.28 6.77
N PHE A 199 -5.64 -4.10 7.83
CA PHE A 199 -4.56 -3.13 7.96
C PHE A 199 -3.31 -3.89 8.35
N ASP A 200 -2.14 -3.28 8.19
CA ASP A 200 -0.88 -3.85 8.63
C ASP A 200 -0.98 -4.41 10.05
N SER A 201 -1.41 -3.61 11.02
CA SER A 201 -1.58 -4.04 12.42
C SER A 201 -2.43 -5.32 12.56
N LEU A 202 -3.53 -5.44 11.84
CA LEU A 202 -4.35 -6.66 11.87
C LEU A 202 -3.66 -7.85 11.22
N VAL A 203 -2.91 -7.63 10.15
CA VAL A 203 -2.11 -8.69 9.50
C VAL A 203 -0.98 -9.13 10.43
N GLN A 204 -0.31 -8.21 11.14
CA GLN A 204 0.65 -8.55 12.17
C GLN A 204 0.01 -9.37 13.30
N SER A 205 -1.19 -8.99 13.76
CA SER A 205 -1.91 -9.73 14.82
C SER A 205 -2.20 -11.17 14.43
N VAL A 206 -2.77 -11.38 13.25
CA VAL A 206 -3.18 -12.73 12.83
C VAL A 206 -2.01 -13.60 12.38
N SER A 207 -0.87 -13.01 11.98
CA SER A 207 0.25 -13.75 11.38
C SER A 207 1.26 -14.33 12.36
N GLY A 208 1.15 -14.00 13.66
CA GLY A 208 2.13 -14.39 14.67
C GLY A 208 3.13 -13.31 15.04
N ILE A 209 3.24 -12.24 14.25
CA ILE A 209 4.19 -11.15 14.52
C ILE A 209 3.92 -10.53 15.89
N VAL A 210 2.66 -10.21 16.21
CA VAL A 210 2.32 -9.57 17.49
C VAL A 210 2.61 -10.47 18.69
N ASP A 211 2.30 -11.77 18.59
CA ASP A 211 2.59 -12.73 19.66
C ASP A 211 4.10 -12.86 19.90
N GLU A 212 4.89 -12.89 18.81
CA GLU A 212 6.35 -12.95 18.88
C GLU A 212 6.95 -11.67 19.51
N GLU A 213 6.50 -10.48 19.11
CA GLU A 213 6.95 -9.19 19.66
C GLU A 213 6.50 -8.98 21.11
N SER A 214 5.35 -9.53 21.50
CA SER A 214 4.85 -9.46 22.87
C SER A 214 5.73 -10.16 23.90
N ALA A 215 6.52 -11.16 23.49
CA ALA A 215 7.38 -11.96 24.39
C ALA A 215 6.63 -12.47 25.65
N GLY A 216 5.36 -12.86 25.51
CA GLY A 216 4.50 -13.34 26.61
C GLY A 216 3.83 -12.22 27.44
N GLY A 217 4.09 -10.95 27.13
CA GLY A 217 3.41 -9.78 27.69
C GLY A 217 2.16 -9.37 26.89
N PRO A 218 1.65 -8.14 27.12
CA PRO A 218 0.54 -7.58 26.35
C PRO A 218 0.83 -7.55 24.84
N PRO A 219 -0.20 -7.60 23.96
CA PRO A 219 -0.04 -7.48 22.51
C PRO A 219 0.82 -6.28 22.10
N GLN A 220 1.91 -6.52 21.38
CA GLN A 220 2.81 -5.49 20.85
C GLN A 220 2.96 -5.67 19.34
N HIS A 221 2.84 -4.57 18.60
CA HIS A 221 3.15 -4.55 17.17
C HIS A 221 4.63 -4.25 16.97
N LEU A 222 5.15 -4.53 15.77
CA LEU A 222 6.45 -4.01 15.36
C LEU A 222 6.48 -2.48 15.55
N PRO A 223 7.65 -1.89 15.86
CA PRO A 223 7.80 -0.45 16.07
C PRO A 223 7.57 0.40 14.80
N ALA A 224 7.18 -0.25 13.70
CA ALA A 224 6.76 0.36 12.45
C ALA A 224 5.64 -0.46 11.79
N GLN A 225 4.91 0.16 10.86
CA GLN A 225 3.99 -0.53 9.95
C GLN A 225 4.80 -1.23 8.84
N ALA A 226 5.63 -2.19 9.24
CA ALA A 226 6.65 -2.80 8.38
C ALA A 226 6.04 -3.48 7.14
N LEU A 227 4.89 -4.14 7.29
CA LEU A 227 4.23 -4.81 6.18
C LEU A 227 3.70 -3.78 5.18
N ASP A 228 3.24 -2.63 5.64
CA ASP A 228 2.76 -1.56 4.79
C ASP A 228 3.91 -0.98 3.95
N TYR A 229 5.02 -0.58 4.58
CA TYR A 229 6.16 0.00 3.85
C TYR A 229 6.79 -1.01 2.89
N LEU A 230 7.06 -2.24 3.33
CA LEU A 230 7.61 -3.30 2.47
C LEU A 230 6.69 -3.59 1.29
N SER A 231 5.37 -3.66 1.52
CA SER A 231 4.41 -3.85 0.42
C SER A 231 4.37 -2.65 -0.52
N GLY A 232 4.53 -1.43 -0.03
CA GLY A 232 4.71 -0.22 -0.83
C GLY A 232 5.90 -0.32 -1.79
N TYR A 233 7.06 -0.75 -1.29
CA TYR A 233 8.25 -0.96 -2.13
C TYR A 233 8.05 -2.09 -3.15
N LEU A 234 7.40 -3.18 -2.76
CA LEU A 234 7.06 -4.27 -3.68
C LEU A 234 6.06 -3.84 -4.77
N LEU A 235 5.10 -2.96 -4.44
CA LEU A 235 4.18 -2.37 -5.42
C LEU A 235 4.95 -1.55 -6.47
N ALA A 236 5.86 -0.67 -6.02
CA ALA A 236 6.69 0.13 -6.91
C ALA A 236 7.60 -0.75 -7.79
N LEU A 237 8.28 -1.73 -7.19
CA LEU A 237 9.10 -2.69 -7.94
C LEU A 237 8.29 -3.45 -8.99
N GLY A 238 7.12 -3.99 -8.61
CA GLY A 238 6.25 -4.72 -9.53
C GLY A 238 5.77 -3.85 -10.69
N ALA A 239 5.43 -2.59 -10.42
CA ALA A 239 5.03 -1.62 -11.44
C ALA A 239 6.19 -1.32 -12.42
N MET A 240 7.40 -1.08 -11.91
CA MET A 240 8.60 -0.84 -12.73
C MET A 240 8.94 -2.04 -13.63
N VAL A 241 8.87 -3.26 -13.08
CA VAL A 241 9.10 -4.49 -13.86
C VAL A 241 8.02 -4.66 -14.94
N ALA A 242 6.76 -4.36 -14.63
CA ALA A 242 5.66 -4.45 -15.58
C ALA A 242 5.79 -3.40 -16.71
N LEU A 243 6.18 -2.15 -16.39
CA LEU A 243 6.51 -1.13 -17.38
C LEU A 243 7.65 -1.59 -18.30
N ALA A 244 8.71 -2.18 -17.74
CA ALA A 244 9.82 -2.70 -18.52
C ALA A 244 9.41 -3.85 -19.45
N ARG A 245 8.44 -4.69 -19.05
CA ARG A 245 7.85 -5.72 -19.91
C ARG A 245 7.01 -5.10 -21.03
N ARG A 246 6.14 -4.13 -20.71
CA ARG A 246 5.36 -3.36 -21.70
C ARG A 246 6.24 -2.69 -22.74
N ALA A 247 7.34 -2.08 -22.31
CA ALA A 247 8.26 -1.38 -23.22
C ALA A 247 8.92 -2.31 -24.24
N ARG A 248 9.21 -3.56 -23.86
CA ARG A 248 9.86 -4.54 -24.76
C ARG A 248 8.87 -5.37 -25.57
N SER A 249 7.72 -5.71 -25.01
CA SER A 249 6.84 -6.75 -25.53
C SER A 249 5.38 -6.33 -25.66
N GLY A 250 5.05 -5.09 -25.30
CA GLY A 250 3.67 -4.61 -25.23
C GLY A 250 2.84 -5.31 -24.16
N GLY A 251 1.54 -5.06 -24.21
CA GLY A 251 0.53 -5.62 -23.32
C GLY A 251 0.21 -4.76 -22.10
N SER A 252 -1.00 -4.96 -21.59
CA SER A 252 -1.45 -4.50 -20.28
C SER A 252 -1.09 -5.54 -19.22
N TYR A 253 -0.71 -5.10 -18.02
CA TYR A 253 -0.31 -6.00 -16.93
C TYR A 253 -1.03 -5.70 -15.62
N LEU A 254 -1.30 -6.75 -14.85
CA LEU A 254 -1.79 -6.70 -13.48
C LEU A 254 -0.66 -7.06 -12.52
N VAL A 255 -0.36 -6.15 -11.60
CA VAL A 255 0.57 -6.36 -10.49
C VAL A 255 -0.24 -6.56 -9.21
N ARG A 256 -0.01 -7.67 -8.49
CA ARG A 256 -0.70 -7.99 -7.23
C ARG A 256 0.28 -8.12 -6.08
N VAL A 257 0.03 -7.36 -5.02
CA VAL A 257 0.78 -7.44 -3.75
C VAL A 257 -0.22 -7.63 -2.61
N SER A 258 0.17 -8.32 -1.54
CA SER A 258 -0.62 -8.38 -0.32
C SER A 258 0.21 -8.29 0.95
N LEU A 259 -0.37 -7.69 1.99
CA LEU A 259 0.27 -7.57 3.30
C LEU A 259 0.58 -8.94 3.89
N ALA A 260 -0.34 -9.90 3.78
CA ALA A 260 -0.15 -11.25 4.29
C ALA A 260 1.00 -11.99 3.59
N GLN A 261 1.16 -11.81 2.28
CA GLN A 261 2.31 -12.38 1.56
C GLN A 261 3.62 -11.70 1.95
N THR A 262 3.61 -10.38 2.13
CA THR A 262 4.76 -9.64 2.63
C THR A 262 5.16 -10.10 4.04
N GLY A 263 4.20 -10.31 4.94
CA GLY A 263 4.44 -10.85 6.28
C GLY A 263 4.96 -12.29 6.25
N HIS A 264 4.39 -13.13 5.37
CA HIS A 264 4.91 -14.47 5.13
C HIS A 264 6.37 -14.44 4.66
N TRP A 265 6.72 -13.57 3.71
CA TRP A 265 8.09 -13.39 3.23
C TRP A 265 9.03 -12.88 4.32
N LEU A 266 8.61 -11.88 5.10
CA LEU A 266 9.37 -11.36 6.24
C LEU A 266 9.74 -12.48 7.22
N HIS A 267 8.80 -13.36 7.56
CA HIS A 267 9.05 -14.53 8.41
C HIS A 267 10.05 -15.54 7.82
N HIS A 268 10.20 -15.60 6.49
CA HIS A 268 11.13 -16.50 5.80
C HIS A 268 12.53 -15.93 5.65
N LEU A 269 12.74 -14.63 5.88
CA LEU A 269 14.09 -14.04 5.92
C LEU A 269 14.91 -14.52 7.13
N GLY A 270 14.27 -15.20 8.08
CA GLY A 270 14.89 -15.69 9.31
C GLY A 270 14.97 -14.61 10.37
N ARG A 271 15.46 -14.99 11.54
CA ARG A 271 15.69 -14.09 12.68
C ARG A 271 17.17 -14.08 13.01
N ILE A 272 17.68 -12.90 13.36
CA ILE A 272 18.99 -12.80 14.01
C ILE A 272 18.77 -13.16 15.48
N THR A 273 19.50 -14.17 15.97
CA THR A 273 19.40 -14.66 17.34
C THR A 273 20.59 -14.20 18.18
N GLY A 274 20.41 -14.11 19.51
CA GLY A 274 21.42 -13.64 20.46
C GLY A 274 21.37 -12.12 20.67
N ASP A 275 22.30 -11.58 21.46
CA ASP A 275 22.28 -10.17 21.89
C ASP A 275 22.79 -9.21 20.80
N TRP A 276 22.57 -9.52 19.52
CA TRP A 276 23.08 -8.71 18.40
C TRP A 276 22.61 -7.25 18.50
N HIS A 277 21.39 -7.01 18.98
CA HIS A 277 20.87 -5.66 19.18
C HIS A 277 21.66 -4.91 20.25
N ASP A 278 21.82 -5.49 21.44
CA ASP A 278 22.56 -4.90 22.57
C ASP A 278 24.06 -4.76 22.30
N GLN A 279 24.61 -5.55 21.38
CA GLN A 279 26.04 -5.59 21.06
C GLN A 279 26.45 -4.71 19.88
N VAL A 280 25.54 -4.30 18.99
CA VAL A 280 25.93 -3.75 17.67
C VAL A 280 25.47 -2.33 17.41
N LEU A 281 24.33 -1.86 17.93
CA LEU A 281 23.84 -0.51 17.64
C LEU A 281 23.34 0.20 18.89
N PRO A 282 23.93 1.33 19.31
CA PRO A 282 23.31 2.17 20.32
C PRO A 282 21.96 2.69 19.81
N ASP A 283 21.05 3.03 20.73
CA ASP A 283 19.81 3.72 20.38
C ASP A 283 20.11 4.92 19.48
N MET A 284 19.53 4.92 18.27
CA MET A 284 19.71 6.04 17.35
C MET A 284 19.03 7.28 17.94
N SER A 285 19.82 8.33 18.16
CA SER A 285 19.27 9.64 18.50
C SER A 285 18.79 10.35 17.25
N PHE A 286 17.95 11.38 17.43
CA PHE A 286 17.56 12.25 16.32
C PHE A 286 18.78 12.94 15.66
N ASP A 287 19.84 13.19 16.40
CA ASP A 287 21.09 13.77 15.88
C ASP A 287 21.83 12.79 14.94
N SER A 288 21.60 11.48 15.12
CA SER A 288 22.26 10.42 14.34
C SER A 288 21.73 10.29 12.92
N VAL A 289 20.62 10.97 12.59
CA VAL A 289 19.97 10.89 11.28
C VAL A 289 19.93 12.24 10.56
N GLN A 290 20.60 13.29 11.05
CA GLN A 290 20.51 14.64 10.46
C GLN A 290 20.91 14.67 8.98
N ASP A 291 21.89 13.89 8.59
CA ASP A 291 22.38 13.73 7.22
C ASP A 291 21.40 13.00 6.29
N LEU A 292 20.42 12.30 6.88
CA LEU A 292 19.33 11.62 6.16
C LEU A 292 18.06 12.48 6.09
N LEU A 293 18.04 13.68 6.68
CA LEU A 293 16.87 14.54 6.70
C LEU A 293 16.85 15.54 5.53
N GLY A 294 15.70 15.65 4.90
CA GLY A 294 15.33 16.75 4.01
C GLY A 294 14.45 17.77 4.73
N THR A 295 14.38 18.98 4.17
CA THR A 295 13.44 20.02 4.58
C THR A 295 12.69 20.54 3.36
N SER A 296 11.39 20.84 3.51
CA SER A 296 10.60 21.49 2.46
C SER A 296 9.55 22.41 3.06
N GLU A 297 9.33 23.55 2.40
CA GLU A 297 8.17 24.39 2.66
C GLU A 297 6.92 23.77 2.03
N THR A 298 5.87 23.63 2.82
CA THR A 298 4.62 23.00 2.40
C THR A 298 3.41 23.82 2.86
N PRO A 299 2.21 23.57 2.31
CA PRO A 299 0.98 24.14 2.86
C PRO A 299 0.67 23.71 4.30
N PHE A 300 1.36 22.70 4.85
CA PHE A 300 1.29 22.31 6.26
C PHE A 300 2.32 23.05 7.15
N GLY A 301 3.12 23.94 6.56
CA GLY A 301 4.29 24.57 7.19
C GLY A 301 5.61 23.91 6.76
N THR A 302 6.70 24.29 7.43
CA THR A 302 8.02 23.69 7.23
C THR A 302 8.01 22.24 7.71
N LEU A 303 8.25 21.31 6.79
CA LEU A 303 8.39 19.90 7.11
C LEU A 303 9.85 19.50 7.10
N ARG A 304 10.27 18.76 8.13
CA ARG A 304 11.52 18.01 8.18
C ARG A 304 11.19 16.53 8.13
N TYR A 305 11.80 15.81 7.19
CA TYR A 305 11.42 14.43 6.85
C TYR A 305 12.65 13.61 6.47
N LEU A 306 12.55 12.28 6.53
CA LEU A 306 13.60 11.40 5.98
C LEU A 306 13.60 11.50 4.45
N ALA A 307 14.73 11.94 3.89
CA ALA A 307 14.93 11.96 2.46
C ALA A 307 14.94 10.53 1.88
N PRO A 308 14.79 10.36 0.55
CA PRO A 308 14.99 9.09 -0.12
C PRO A 308 16.29 8.40 0.31
N VAL A 309 16.17 7.27 1.00
CA VAL A 309 17.30 6.56 1.62
C VAL A 309 18.10 5.79 0.58
N VAL A 310 17.44 5.30 -0.48
CA VAL A 310 18.12 4.58 -1.57
C VAL A 310 18.57 5.57 -2.61
N GLN A 311 19.88 5.74 -2.76
CA GLN A 311 20.47 6.61 -3.77
C GLN A 311 21.10 5.79 -4.90
N LEU A 312 20.60 5.94 -6.12
CA LEU A 312 21.17 5.33 -7.31
C LEU A 312 22.33 6.19 -7.81
N SER A 313 23.46 5.57 -8.17
CA SER A 313 24.69 6.28 -8.56
C SER A 313 24.53 7.16 -9.80
N GLU A 314 23.65 6.79 -10.73
CA GLU A 314 23.41 7.52 -11.98
C GLU A 314 22.13 8.37 -11.95
N THR A 315 21.15 7.96 -11.16
CA THR A 315 19.83 8.61 -11.08
C THR A 315 19.42 8.83 -9.63
N PRO A 316 20.07 9.78 -8.92
CA PRO A 316 19.81 10.04 -7.51
C PRO A 316 18.32 10.27 -7.22
N ALA A 317 17.82 9.57 -6.20
CA ALA A 317 16.41 9.50 -5.88
C ALA A 317 15.97 10.76 -5.13
N ARG A 318 14.84 11.36 -5.53
CA ARG A 318 14.35 12.64 -4.98
C ARG A 318 12.86 12.84 -5.22
N TRP A 319 12.24 13.72 -4.44
CA TRP A 319 10.88 14.19 -4.68
C TRP A 319 10.88 15.64 -5.18
N ASP A 320 10.24 15.91 -6.32
CA ASP A 320 10.17 17.28 -6.87
C ASP A 320 9.00 18.10 -6.30
N HIS A 321 8.09 17.45 -5.60
CA HIS A 321 6.91 18.09 -5.00
C HIS A 321 6.86 17.86 -3.49
N PRO A 322 6.51 18.89 -2.70
CA PRO A 322 6.25 18.72 -1.28
C PRO A 322 4.95 17.93 -1.05
N ALA A 323 4.76 17.42 0.17
CA ALA A 323 3.46 16.92 0.58
C ALA A 323 2.45 18.09 0.65
N VAL A 324 1.21 17.84 0.20
CA VAL A 324 0.14 18.84 0.18
C VAL A 324 -1.17 18.27 0.76
N PRO A 325 -2.13 19.12 1.17
CA PRO A 325 -3.47 18.69 1.53
C PRO A 325 -4.16 17.86 0.45
N LEU A 326 -5.09 17.01 0.86
CA LEU A 326 -5.88 16.24 -0.10
C LEU A 326 -6.79 17.18 -0.90
N GLY A 327 -6.83 16.99 -2.22
CA GLY A 327 -7.62 17.86 -3.10
C GLY A 327 -7.00 19.24 -3.36
N TRP A 328 -5.70 19.41 -3.08
CA TRP A 328 -5.00 20.67 -3.28
C TRP A 328 -4.89 21.11 -4.75
N HIS A 329 -4.82 20.16 -5.66
CA HIS A 329 -4.68 20.38 -7.09
C HIS A 329 -5.96 20.01 -7.85
N GLU A 330 -6.13 20.61 -9.02
CA GLU A 330 -7.14 20.19 -9.99
C GLU A 330 -6.83 18.76 -10.50
N PRO A 331 -7.87 17.96 -10.83
CA PRO A 331 -7.71 16.59 -11.31
C PRO A 331 -7.30 16.55 -12.79
N VAL A 332 -6.15 17.15 -13.13
CA VAL A 332 -5.56 17.20 -14.48
C VAL A 332 -4.05 16.99 -14.41
N PHE A 333 -3.48 16.15 -15.29
CA PHE A 333 -2.04 16.12 -15.47
C PHE A 333 -1.59 17.42 -16.16
N PRO A 334 -0.46 18.02 -15.75
CA PRO A 334 0.14 19.14 -16.47
C PRO A 334 0.55 18.72 -17.88
N GLU A 335 0.58 19.70 -18.77
CA GLU A 335 1.04 19.57 -20.15
C GLU A 335 2.53 19.25 -20.24
#